data_AF-A0A7W1BYW4-F1
#
_entry.id   AF-A0A7W1BYW4-F1
#
_cell.length_a   1.000
_cell.length_b   1.000
_cell.length_c   1.000
_cell.angle_alpha   90.00
_cell.angle_beta   90.00
_cell.angle_gamma   90.00
#
_symmetry.space_group_name_H-M   'P 1'
#
loop_
_entity.id
_entity.type
_entity.pdbx_description
1 polymer ?
#
loop_
_entity_poly.entity_id
_entity_poly.type
_entity_poly.pdbx_seq_one_letter_code
_entity_poly.pdbx_strand_id
1 'polypeptide(L)'
;ITGVVLFFFIAFHVLNFRFGMIPGLNTISVAHRPDLAFDIVSREFRMVPIFLIYMVGITATVWHLANGIWLFMVDWGITIGERAQRLTGYACIAFGIVLLLVGINAAVAFIRPGGLLGGLL
;
A
#
# COMPACT_ATOMS: atom_id res chain seq x y z
N ILE A 1 4.21 11.92 -10.05
CA ILE A 1 5.10 11.71 -8.87
C ILE A 1 4.85 10.34 -8.23
N THR A 2 3.64 10.05 -7.71
CA THR A 2 3.37 8.76 -7.04
C THR A 2 3.60 7.54 -7.93
N GLY A 3 3.34 7.61 -9.24
CA GLY A 3 3.68 6.53 -10.17
C GLY A 3 5.18 6.21 -10.24
N VAL A 4 6.04 7.23 -10.14
CA VAL A 4 7.51 7.02 -10.10
C VAL A 4 7.91 6.41 -8.76
N VAL A 5 7.35 6.90 -7.65
CA VAL A 5 7.53 6.29 -6.32
C VAL A 5 7.12 4.82 -6.34
N LEU A 6 5.99 4.50 -6.98
CA LEU A 6 5.49 3.14 -7.09
C LEU A 6 6.38 2.23 -7.92
N PHE A 7 6.97 2.73 -9.00
CA PHE A 7 7.90 1.94 -9.80
C PHE A 7 9.04 1.39 -8.91
N PHE A 8 9.69 2.27 -8.14
CA PHE A 8 10.76 1.86 -7.22
C PHE A 8 10.24 1.02 -6.04
N PHE A 9 9.10 1.40 -5.45
CA PHE A 9 8.52 0.66 -4.34
C PHE A 9 8.10 -0.76 -4.72
N ILE A 10 7.46 -0.95 -5.87
CA ILE A 10 7.05 -2.27 -6.37
C ILE A 10 8.28 -3.11 -6.70
N ALA A 11 9.30 -2.53 -7.34
CA ALA A 11 10.55 -3.22 -7.61
C ALA A 11 11.20 -3.72 -6.31
N PHE A 12 11.34 -2.83 -5.31
CA PHE A 12 11.83 -3.20 -3.99
C PHE A 12 10.97 -4.27 -3.33
N HIS A 13 9.65 -4.10 -3.30
CA HIS A 13 8.69 -5.02 -2.70
C HIS A 13 8.78 -6.44 -3.28
N VAL A 14 8.83 -6.54 -4.61
CA VAL A 14 8.92 -7.81 -5.33
C VAL A 14 10.30 -8.44 -5.12
N LEU A 15 11.39 -7.70 -5.31
CA LEU A 15 12.73 -8.23 -5.08
C LEU A 15 12.93 -8.70 -3.64
N ASN A 16 12.33 -8.00 -2.68
CA ASN A 16 12.41 -8.33 -1.28
C ASN A 16 11.55 -9.55 -0.90
N PHE A 17 10.22 -9.49 -1.02
CA PHE A 17 9.35 -10.56 -0.50
C PHE A 17 9.07 -11.67 -1.49
N ARG A 18 8.98 -11.37 -2.79
CA ARG A 18 8.75 -12.41 -3.80
C ARG A 18 10.03 -13.21 -4.05
N PHE A 19 11.18 -12.56 -4.11
CA PHE A 19 12.43 -13.23 -4.48
C PHE A 19 13.48 -13.36 -3.38
N GLY A 20 13.40 -12.62 -2.27
CA GLY A 20 14.41 -12.69 -1.21
C GLY A 20 15.79 -12.22 -1.65
N MET A 21 15.85 -11.23 -2.55
CA MET A 21 17.09 -10.81 -3.23
C MET A 21 17.73 -9.55 -2.63
N ILE A 22 17.11 -8.90 -1.63
CA ILE A 22 17.67 -7.68 -1.05
C ILE A 22 18.71 -8.03 0.02
N PRO A 23 19.99 -7.65 -0.16
CA PRO A 23 21.03 -7.93 0.83
C PRO A 23 20.71 -7.27 2.17
N GLY A 24 20.88 -8.01 3.26
CA GLY A 24 20.61 -7.53 4.63
C GLY A 24 19.15 -7.60 5.07
N LEU A 25 18.23 -8.07 4.22
CA LEU A 25 16.83 -8.35 4.54
C LEU A 25 16.54 -9.86 4.51
N ASN A 26 15.32 -10.29 4.17
CA ASN A 26 15.01 -11.70 4.02
C ASN A 26 15.67 -12.31 2.76
N THR A 27 16.11 -13.55 2.90
CA THR A 27 16.63 -14.40 1.82
C THR A 27 15.66 -15.51 1.44
N ILE A 28 14.46 -15.52 2.03
CA ILE A 28 13.47 -16.58 1.89
C ILE A 28 12.28 -16.02 1.11
N SER A 29 12.08 -16.50 -0.10
CA SER A 29 10.92 -16.16 -0.91
C SER A 29 9.61 -16.56 -0.20
N VAL A 30 8.76 -15.57 0.07
CA VAL A 30 7.43 -15.78 0.67
C VAL A 30 6.55 -16.66 -0.22
N ALA A 31 6.75 -16.63 -1.54
CA ALA A 31 6.01 -17.46 -2.48
C ALA A 31 6.33 -18.97 -2.34
N HIS A 32 7.53 -19.32 -1.89
CA HIS A 32 7.93 -20.70 -1.66
C HIS A 32 7.69 -21.17 -0.22
N ARG A 33 7.59 -20.21 0.72
CA ARG A 33 7.39 -20.46 2.16
C ARG A 33 6.26 -19.59 2.72
N PRO A 34 5.01 -19.80 2.26
CA PRO A 34 3.87 -19.01 2.74
C PRO A 34 3.60 -19.23 4.24
N ASP A 35 4.02 -20.37 4.79
CA ASP A 35 3.98 -20.69 6.22
C ASP A 35 4.75 -19.68 7.08
N LEU A 36 5.80 -19.07 6.51
CA LEU A 36 6.65 -18.10 7.20
C LEU A 36 6.31 -16.65 6.83
N ALA A 37 5.28 -16.41 6.02
CA ALA A 37 4.98 -15.09 5.46
C ALA A 37 4.83 -14.01 6.53
N PHE A 38 4.05 -14.31 7.59
CA PHE A 38 3.84 -13.38 8.67
C PHE A 38 5.13 -13.03 9.41
N ASP A 39 5.92 -14.05 9.78
CA ASP A 39 7.16 -13.88 10.54
C ASP A 39 8.21 -13.10 9.76
N ILE A 40 8.32 -13.37 8.44
CA ILE A 40 9.23 -12.64 7.54
C ILE A 40 8.87 -11.15 7.51
N VAL A 41 7.61 -10.82 7.24
CA VAL A 41 7.14 -9.43 7.14
C VAL A 41 7.23 -8.72 8.49
N SER A 42 6.79 -9.37 9.57
CA SER A 42 6.84 -8.86 10.95
C SER A 42 8.27 -8.53 11.38
N ARG A 43 9.24 -9.41 11.12
CA ARG A 43 10.66 -9.17 11.43
C ARG A 43 11.20 -7.97 10.68
N GLU A 44 10.88 -7.82 9.40
CA GLU A 44 11.36 -6.69 8.61
C GLU A 44 10.69 -5.37 8.95
N PHE A 45 9.40 -5.38 9.25
CA PHE A 45 8.67 -4.17 9.62
C PHE A 45 9.12 -3.62 10.98
N ARG A 46 9.75 -4.44 11.84
CA ARG A 46 10.43 -3.96 13.06
C ARG A 46 11.67 -3.10 12.76
N MET A 47 12.22 -3.16 11.54
CA MET A 47 13.27 -2.24 11.11
C MET A 47 12.64 -0.91 10.66
N VAL A 48 12.88 0.15 11.44
CA VAL A 48 12.28 1.48 11.21
C VAL A 48 12.43 1.98 9.77
N PRO A 49 13.61 1.88 9.10
CA PRO A 49 13.73 2.35 7.72
C PRO A 49 12.82 1.59 6.74
N ILE A 50 12.68 0.27 6.91
CA ILE A 50 11.85 -0.56 6.04
C ILE A 50 10.38 -0.22 6.26
N PHE A 51 9.96 -0.08 7.51
CA PHE A 51 8.60 0.32 7.82
C PHE A 51 8.23 1.66 7.18
N LEU A 52 9.11 2.67 7.24
CA LEU A 52 8.88 3.97 6.61
C LEU A 52 8.77 3.87 5.08
N ILE A 53 9.61 3.05 4.43
CA ILE A 53 9.49 2.77 2.98
C ILE A 53 8.11 2.21 2.66
N TYR A 54 7.61 1.27 3.47
CA TYR A 54 6.28 0.69 3.29
C TYR A 54 5.14 1.69 3.57
N MET A 55 5.29 2.59 4.55
CA MET A 55 4.31 3.66 4.79
C MET A 55 4.19 4.61 3.60
N VAL A 56 5.32 5.01 3.03
CA VAL A 56 5.35 5.84 1.81
C VAL A 56 4.76 5.07 0.63
N GLY A 57 5.14 3.79 0.45
CA GLY A 57 4.66 2.93 -0.62
C GLY A 57 3.14 2.71 -0.58
N ILE A 58 2.59 2.39 0.58
CA ILE A 58 1.13 2.22 0.79
C ILE A 58 0.40 3.52 0.47
N THR A 59 0.87 4.65 1.01
CA THR A 59 0.27 5.97 0.78
C THR A 59 0.29 6.33 -0.71
N ALA A 60 1.43 6.13 -1.38
CA ALA A 60 1.58 6.37 -2.81
C ALA A 60 0.68 5.45 -3.65
N THR A 61 0.55 4.18 -3.26
CA THR A 61 -0.30 3.19 -3.95
C THR A 61 -1.75 3.59 -3.92
N VAL A 62 -2.26 3.91 -2.73
CA VAL A 62 -3.65 4.30 -2.52
C VAL A 62 -3.97 5.60 -3.24
N TRP A 63 -3.10 6.61 -3.13
CA TRP A 63 -3.28 7.87 -3.84
C TRP A 63 -3.26 7.70 -5.35
N HIS A 64 -2.33 6.90 -5.88
CA HIS A 64 -2.23 6.64 -7.32
C HIS A 64 -3.46 5.89 -7.84
N LEU A 65 -3.95 4.89 -7.11
CA LEU A 65 -5.15 4.14 -7.48
C LEU A 65 -6.40 5.02 -7.46
N ALA A 66 -6.63 5.79 -6.39
CA ALA A 66 -7.81 6.65 -6.25
C ALA A 66 -7.87 7.71 -7.36
N ASN A 67 -6.74 8.37 -7.65
CA ASN A 67 -6.67 9.31 -8.77
C ASN A 67 -6.78 8.62 -10.13
N GLY A 68 -6.21 7.43 -10.27
CA GLY A 68 -6.28 6.64 -11.51
C GLY A 68 -7.72 6.26 -11.86
N ILE A 69 -8.53 5.84 -10.88
CA ILE A 69 -9.96 5.54 -11.08
C ILE A 69 -10.70 6.81 -11.49
N TRP A 70 -10.50 7.92 -10.78
CA TRP A 70 -11.17 9.17 -11.11
C TRP A 70 -10.82 9.63 -12.53
N LEU A 71 -9.53 9.69 -12.87
CA LEU A 71 -9.07 10.13 -14.18
C LEU A 71 -9.52 9.17 -15.29
N PHE A 72 -9.49 7.86 -15.04
CA PHE A 72 -10.04 6.87 -15.97
C PHE A 72 -11.50 7.13 -16.29
N MET A 73 -12.34 7.40 -15.27
CA MET A 73 -13.75 7.72 -15.48
C MET A 73 -13.96 9.01 -16.27
N VAL A 74 -13.11 10.02 -16.05
CA VAL A 74 -13.17 11.30 -16.77
C VAL A 74 -12.73 11.13 -18.22
N ASP A 75 -11.54 10.58 -18.45
CA ASP A 75 -10.91 10.50 -19.77
C ASP A 75 -11.65 9.55 -20.73
N TRP A 76 -12.31 8.51 -20.20
CA TRP A 76 -13.12 7.59 -20.99
C TRP A 76 -14.56 8.06 -21.17
N GLY A 77 -14.92 9.25 -20.68
CA GLY A 77 -16.26 9.82 -20.83
C GLY A 77 -17.34 9.13 -20.01
N ILE A 78 -16.97 8.37 -18.97
CA ILE A 78 -17.94 7.80 -18.00
C ILE A 78 -18.54 8.94 -17.16
N THR A 79 -17.71 9.93 -16.79
CA THR A 79 -18.14 11.12 -16.05
C THR A 79 -17.86 12.38 -16.86
N ILE A 80 -18.87 12.90 -17.56
CA ILE A 80 -18.70 13.99 -18.52
C ILE A 80 -18.88 15.37 -17.88
N GLY A 81 -20.01 15.60 -17.20
CA GLY A 81 -20.36 16.94 -16.69
C GLY A 81 -19.50 17.37 -15.50
N GLU A 82 -19.23 18.67 -15.37
CA GLU A 82 -18.41 19.25 -14.29
C GLU A 82 -18.87 18.82 -12.89
N ARG A 83 -20.19 18.84 -12.65
CA ARG A 83 -20.77 18.36 -11.39
C ARG A 83 -20.52 16.87 -11.17
N ALA A 84 -20.61 16.04 -12.21
CA ALA A 84 -20.36 14.61 -12.11
C ALA A 84 -18.89 14.33 -11.79
N GLN A 85 -17.96 14.98 -12.51
CA GLN A 85 -16.51 14.85 -12.27
C GLN A 85 -16.12 15.26 -10.84
N ARG A 86 -16.75 16.31 -10.30
CA ARG A 86 -16.49 16.77 -8.92
C ARG A 86 -17.01 15.77 -7.89
N LEU A 87 -18.22 15.25 -8.07
CA LEU A 87 -18.80 14.25 -7.16
C LEU A 87 -18.02 12.94 -7.19
N THR A 88 -17.63 12.46 -8.37
CA THR A 88 -16.81 11.24 -8.49
C THR A 88 -15.40 11.46 -7.95
N GLY A 89 -14.83 12.66 -8.08
CA GLY A 89 -13.59 13.04 -7.41
C GLY A 89 -13.69 12.92 -5.88
N TYR A 90 -14.74 13.47 -5.26
CA TYR A 90 -14.96 13.32 -3.81
C TYR A 90 -15.18 11.86 -3.39
N ALA A 91 -15.91 11.08 -4.19
CA ALA A 91 -16.09 9.66 -3.94
C ALA A 91 -14.76 8.88 -3.99
N CYS A 92 -13.90 9.17 -4.99
CA CYS A 92 -12.59 8.54 -5.11
C CYS A 92 -11.64 8.94 -3.97
N ILE A 93 -11.68 10.20 -3.52
CA ILE A 93 -10.91 10.66 -2.35
C ILE A 93 -11.37 9.94 -1.09
N ALA A 94 -12.69 9.86 -0.84
CA ALA A 94 -13.25 9.16 0.31
C ALA A 94 -12.86 7.67 0.31
N PHE A 95 -12.96 7.02 -0.85
CA PHE A 95 -12.49 5.65 -1.06
C PHE A 95 -10.99 5.50 -0.76
N GLY A 96 -10.16 6.42 -1.26
CA GLY A 96 -8.73 6.46 -0.98
C GLY A 96 -8.43 6.61 0.52
N ILE A 97 -9.12 7.48 1.23
CA ILE A 97 -8.93 7.66 2.69
C ILE A 97 -9.26 6.37 3.44
N VAL A 98 -10.39 5.72 3.12
CA VAL A 98 -10.77 4.45 3.76
C VAL A 98 -9.72 3.37 3.51
N LEU A 99 -9.29 3.20 2.26
CA LEU A 99 -8.24 2.23 1.93
C LEU A 99 -6.90 2.54 2.62
N LEU A 100 -6.55 3.82 2.74
CA LEU A 100 -5.32 4.23 3.42
C LEU A 100 -5.36 3.86 4.91
N LEU A 101 -6.48 4.10 5.59
CA LEU A 101 -6.67 3.73 6.99
C LEU A 101 -6.55 2.21 7.18
N VAL A 102 -7.17 1.43 6.30
CA VAL A 102 -7.06 -0.04 6.31
C VAL A 102 -5.62 -0.48 6.07
N GLY A 103 -4.94 0.09 5.08
CA GLY A 103 -3.55 -0.24 4.73
C GLY A 103 -2.56 0.09 5.85
N ILE A 104 -2.70 1.26 6.48
CA ILE A 104 -1.88 1.66 7.63
C ILE A 104 -2.14 0.72 8.81
N ASN A 105 -3.40 0.43 9.13
CA ASN A 105 -3.73 -0.48 10.23
C ASN A 105 -3.15 -1.89 9.99
N ALA A 106 -3.24 -2.40 8.75
CA ALA A 106 -2.67 -3.69 8.37
C ALA A 106 -1.15 -3.71 8.52
N ALA A 107 -0.46 -2.65 8.11
CA ALA A 107 0.99 -2.55 8.27
C ALA A 107 1.41 -2.50 9.75
N VAL A 108 0.69 -1.74 10.58
CA VAL A 108 0.94 -1.68 12.02
C VAL A 108 0.67 -3.03 12.69
N ALA A 109 -0.30 -3.80 12.21
CA ALA A 109 -0.64 -5.12 12.76
C ALA A 109 0.51 -6.14 12.66
N PHE A 110 1.47 -5.94 11.77
CA PHE A 110 2.69 -6.78 11.71
C PHE A 110 3.68 -6.51 12.85
N ILE A 111 3.60 -5.36 13.52
CA ILE A 111 4.51 -4.99 14.62
C ILE A 111 3.78 -5.02 15.97
N ARG A 112 2.50 -4.66 15.98
CA ARG A 112 1.65 -4.58 17.17
C ARG A 112 0.41 -5.46 16.97
N PRO A 113 0.19 -6.51 17.79
CA PRO A 113 -1.04 -7.31 17.75
C PRO A 113 -2.29 -6.41 17.84
N GLY A 114 -3.24 -6.62 16.93
CA GLY A 114 -4.45 -5.81 16.83
C GLY A 114 -4.31 -4.49 16.07
N GLY A 115 -3.12 -4.13 15.60
CA GLY A 115 -2.89 -2.92 14.81
C GLY A 115 -3.06 -1.64 15.63
N LEU A 116 -3.61 -0.59 14.99
CA LEU A 116 -3.98 0.65 15.67
C LEU A 116 -5.28 0.52 16.46
N LEU A 117 -6.17 -0.39 16.04
CA LEU A 117 -7.52 -0.53 16.57
C LEU A 117 -7.63 -1.52 17.73
N GLY A 118 -6.73 -2.49 17.86
CA GLY A 118 -6.80 -3.53 18.91
C GLY A 118 -6.44 -3.07 20.32
N GLY A 119 -6.14 -1.78 20.52
CA GLY A 119 -6.13 -1.17 21.85
C GLY A 119 -7.42 -0.39 22.18
N LEU A 120 -8.34 -0.29 21.21
CA LEU A 120 -9.60 0.46 21.32
C LEU A 120 -10.83 -0.45 21.41
N LEU A 121 -10.68 -1.74 21.04
CA LEU A 121 -11.67 -2.81 21.17
C LEU A 121 -11.18 -3.83 22.19
#